data_AF-A0A453T1I5-F1
#
_entry.id   AF-A0A453T1I5-F1
#
_cell.length_a   1.000
_cell.length_b   1.000
_cell.length_c   1.000
_cell.angle_alpha   90.00
_cell.angle_beta   90.00
_cell.angle_gamma   90.00
#
_symmetry.space_group_name_H-M   'P 1'
#
loop_
_entity.id
_entity.type
_entity.pdbx_description
1 polymer ?
#
loop_
_entity_poly.entity_id
_entity_poly.type
_entity_poly.pdbx_seq_one_letter_code
_entity_poly.pdbx_strand_id
1 'polypeptide(L)'
;SVVREEWTGEVFDKDMRDTRSAEGEMVKLLKVGLGCCDTDIAARWDIKEALAGIEEVRERDPADDSSTASSYLSDGAGAGAASDHPHSLST
;
A
#
# COMPACT_ATOMS: atom_id res chain seq x y z
N SER A 1 -5.62 29.59 12.15
CA SER A 1 -4.46 28.73 12.45
C SER A 1 -4.95 27.70 13.43
N VAL A 2 -5.24 26.50 12.95
CA VAL A 2 -5.94 25.49 13.75
C VAL A 2 -4.87 24.73 14.55
N VAL A 3 -5.13 24.53 15.85
CA VAL A 3 -4.16 24.09 16.88
C VAL A 3 -3.91 22.59 16.80
N ARG A 4 -2.64 22.18 16.90
CA ARG A 4 -2.09 20.85 16.57
C ARG A 4 -2.56 19.66 17.43
N GLU A 5 -3.44 19.83 18.42
CA GLU A 5 -3.71 18.79 19.44
C GLU A 5 -5.16 18.26 19.46
N GLU A 6 -6.10 18.79 18.66
CA GLU A 6 -7.53 18.40 18.73
C GLU A 6 -8.10 17.69 17.48
N TRP A 7 -7.28 17.25 16.51
CA TRP A 7 -7.85 16.82 15.20
C TRP A 7 -7.91 15.32 15.00
N THR A 8 -7.24 14.53 15.84
CA THR A 8 -7.15 13.07 15.61
C THR A 8 -8.48 12.36 15.85
N GLY A 9 -9.42 12.97 16.58
CA GLY A 9 -10.77 12.45 16.80
C GLY A 9 -11.83 12.90 15.78
N GLU A 10 -11.58 13.99 15.04
CA GLU A 10 -12.57 14.58 14.11
C GLU A 10 -12.28 14.23 12.64
N VAL A 11 -11.02 13.97 12.30
CA VAL A 11 -10.62 13.71 10.90
C VAL A 11 -10.67 12.22 10.55
N PHE A 12 -10.48 11.35 11.55
CA PHE A 12 -10.48 9.90 11.35
C PHE A 12 -11.75 9.28 11.93
N ASP A 13 -12.47 8.50 11.11
CA ASP A 13 -13.54 7.63 11.58
C ASP A 13 -13.08 6.72 12.71
N LYS A 14 -14.02 6.44 13.62
CA LYS A 14 -13.78 5.64 14.82
C LYS A 14 -13.29 4.23 14.49
N ASP A 15 -13.74 3.68 13.37
CA ASP A 15 -13.43 2.32 12.93
C ASP A 15 -12.05 2.21 12.28
N MET A 16 -11.35 3.34 12.03
CA MET A 16 -9.99 3.29 11.46
C MET A 16 -8.90 3.11 12.53
N ARG A 17 -9.26 3.06 13.82
CA ARG A 17 -8.33 3.01 14.96
C ARG A 17 -8.10 1.60 15.50
N ASP A 18 -8.11 0.60 14.61
CA ASP A 18 -8.08 -0.83 14.97
C ASP A 18 -6.83 -1.25 15.75
N THR A 19 -5.74 -0.48 15.68
CA THR A 19 -4.56 -0.66 16.53
C THR A 19 -3.98 0.67 17.00
N ARG A 20 -3.30 0.68 18.14
CA ARG A 20 -2.64 1.89 18.68
C ARG A 20 -1.52 2.42 17.76
N SER A 21 -0.87 1.55 17.00
CA SER A 21 0.16 1.95 16.01
C SER A 21 -0.49 2.59 14.78
N ALA A 22 -1.64 2.06 14.31
CA ALA A 22 -2.36 2.59 13.14
C ALA A 22 -2.72 4.08 13.27
N GLU A 23 -3.15 4.55 14.44
CA GLU A 23 -3.45 5.98 14.63
C GLU A 23 -2.23 6.89 14.34
N GLY A 24 -1.03 6.46 14.74
CA GLY A 24 0.21 7.18 14.47
C GLY A 24 0.56 7.22 12.99
N GLU A 25 0.46 6.07 12.31
CA GLU A 25 0.69 5.94 10.87
C GLU A 25 -0.31 6.77 10.05
N MET A 26 -1.58 6.76 10.43
CA MET A 26 -2.63 7.56 9.81
C MET A 26 -2.36 9.06 9.91
N VAL A 27 -1.92 9.55 11.08
CA VAL A 27 -1.55 10.95 11.27
C VAL A 27 -0.33 11.31 10.40
N LYS A 28 0.66 10.41 10.27
CA LYS A 28 1.81 10.62 9.37
C LYS A 28 1.33 10.73 7.92
N LEU A 29 0.49 9.81 7.46
CA LEU A 29 -0.02 9.80 6.08
C LEU A 29 -0.85 11.06 5.78
N LEU A 30 -1.69 11.51 6.71
CA LEU A 30 -2.44 12.76 6.56
C LEU A 30 -1.51 13.96 6.38
N LYS A 31 -0.41 14.04 7.14
CA LYS A 31 0.59 15.11 7.00
C LYS A 31 1.24 15.11 5.61
N VAL A 32 1.54 13.93 5.06
CA VAL A 32 2.03 13.81 3.68
C VAL A 32 1.00 14.39 2.71
N GLY A 33 -0.27 13.97 2.82
CA GLY A 33 -1.34 14.48 1.97
C GLY A 33 -1.49 16.00 2.05
N LEU A 34 -1.39 16.58 3.24
CA LEU A 34 -1.41 18.03 3.44
C LEU A 34 -0.22 18.74 2.76
N GLY A 35 0.99 18.17 2.84
CA GLY A 35 2.17 18.70 2.12
C GLY A 35 2.00 18.68 0.60
N CYS A 36 1.39 17.62 0.05
CA CYS A 36 1.08 17.51 -1.38
C CYS A 36 -0.01 18.48 -1.84
N CYS A 37 -0.87 18.95 -0.93
CA CYS A 37 -1.98 19.85 -1.22
C CYS A 37 -1.76 21.28 -0.73
N ASP A 38 -0.52 21.66 -0.40
CA ASP A 38 -0.22 23.01 0.07
C ASP A 38 -0.70 24.06 -0.96
N THR A 39 -1.35 25.12 -0.48
CA THR A 39 -1.82 26.22 -1.32
C THR A 39 -0.68 27.03 -1.93
N ASP A 40 0.47 27.08 -1.26
CA ASP A 40 1.69 27.66 -1.79
C ASP A 40 2.42 26.63 -2.66
N ILE A 41 2.55 26.93 -3.95
CA ILE A 41 3.20 26.07 -4.94
C ILE A 41 4.68 25.86 -4.58
N ALA A 42 5.35 26.84 -3.97
CA ALA A 42 6.76 26.71 -3.60
C ALA A 42 6.98 25.83 -2.37
N ALA A 43 5.96 25.67 -1.52
CA ALA A 43 6.00 24.82 -0.33
C ALA A 43 5.40 23.42 -0.58
N ARG A 44 4.62 23.26 -1.66
CA ARG A 44 4.00 21.99 -2.03
C ARG A 44 5.07 20.94 -2.33
N TRP A 45 4.93 19.78 -1.71
CA TRP A 45 5.89 18.70 -1.84
C TRP A 45 6.00 18.20 -3.27
N ASP A 46 7.25 17.95 -3.69
CA ASP A 46 7.52 17.22 -4.91
C ASP A 46 7.30 15.71 -4.71
N ILE A 47 7.31 14.96 -5.81
CA ILE A 47 7.04 13.52 -5.78
C ILE A 47 8.06 12.73 -4.95
N LYS A 48 9.31 13.20 -4.85
CA LYS A 48 10.36 12.52 -4.07
C LYS A 48 10.15 12.76 -2.58
N GLU A 49 9.80 13.98 -2.19
CA GLU A 49 9.45 14.33 -0.80
C GLU A 49 8.22 13.54 -0.33
N ALA A 50 7.18 13.46 -1.18
CA ALA A 50 5.99 12.66 -0.88
C ALA A 50 6.31 11.17 -0.74
N LEU A 51 7.12 10.59 -1.64
CA LEU A 51 7.51 9.19 -1.55
C LEU A 51 8.31 8.88 -0.28
N ALA A 52 9.28 9.74 0.06
CA ALA A 52 10.03 9.60 1.31
C ALA A 52 9.11 9.62 2.53
N GLY A 53 8.16 10.57 2.57
CA GLY A 53 7.18 10.65 3.64
C GLY A 53 6.27 9.41 3.73
N ILE A 54 5.89 8.81 2.60
CA ILE A 54 5.07 7.59 2.54
C ILE A 54 5.85 6.36 3.04
N GLU A 55 7.12 6.22 2.66
CA GLU A 55 7.97 5.11 3.10
C GLU A 55 8.18 5.13 4.63
N GLU A 56 8.20 6.31 5.23
CA GLU A 56 8.30 6.51 6.68
C GLU A 56 6.97 6.26 7.44
N VAL A 57 5.83 6.13 6.73
CA VAL A 57 4.53 5.86 7.38
C VAL A 57 4.55 4.51 8.09
N ARG A 58 5.15 3.50 7.46
CA ARG A 58 5.19 2.12 8.00
C ARG A 58 6.16 2.07 9.17
N GLU A 59 5.66 1.88 10.39
CA GLU A 59 6.52 1.52 11.51
C GLU A 59 7.10 0.13 11.20
N ARG A 60 8.41 0.06 10.93
CA ARG A 60 9.11 -1.22 10.71
C ARG A 60 8.91 -2.09 11.94
N ASP A 61 7.92 -2.98 11.89
CA ASP A 61 7.88 -4.12 12.78
C ASP A 61 9.05 -5.03 12.36
N PRO A 62 10.07 -5.26 13.21
CA PRO A 62 11.27 -6.00 12.83
C PRO A 62 10.99 -7.46 12.41
N ALA A 63 9.76 -7.93 12.54
CA ALA A 63 9.31 -9.26 12.14
C ALA A 63 8.84 -9.38 10.67
N ASP A 64 8.61 -8.27 9.95
CA ASP A 64 8.03 -8.28 8.59
C ASP A 64 9.07 -8.19 7.44
N ASP A 65 10.37 -8.19 7.77
CA ASP A 65 11.47 -8.09 6.79
C ASP A 65 11.88 -9.48 6.20
N SER A 66 10.91 -10.37 5.96
CA SER A 66 11.21 -11.74 5.47
C SER A 66 10.31 -12.28 4.37
N SER A 67 9.40 -11.51 3.76
CA SER A 67 8.42 -12.13 2.82
C SER A 67 8.10 -11.40 1.51
N THR A 68 8.70 -10.25 1.18
CA THR A 68 8.43 -9.58 -0.11
C THR A 68 9.65 -9.54 -1.03
N ALA A 69 10.28 -10.70 -1.23
CA ALA A 69 11.17 -10.95 -2.36
C ALA A 69 10.64 -12.18 -3.14
N SER A 70 9.40 -12.13 -3.59
CA SER A 70 8.85 -13.14 -4.49
C SER A 70 7.85 -12.52 -5.46
N SER A 71 8.34 -12.15 -6.65
CA SER A 71 7.56 -12.12 -7.91
C SER A 71 8.40 -11.59 -9.07
N TYR A 72 9.41 -12.35 -9.52
CA TYR A 72 9.93 -12.18 -10.90
C TYR A 72 10.41 -13.49 -11.57
N LEU A 73 10.02 -14.67 -11.05
CA LEU A 73 10.21 -15.92 -11.77
C LEU A 73 8.84 -16.45 -12.23
N SER A 74 8.38 -15.91 -13.35
CA SER A 74 7.37 -16.55 -14.17
C SER A 74 7.85 -16.48 -15.62
N ASP A 75 8.61 -17.48 -16.05
CA ASP A 75 8.87 -17.73 -17.47
C ASP A 75 8.32 -19.12 -17.82
N GLY A 76 7.39 -19.12 -18.77
CA GLY A 76 6.54 -20.26 -19.08
C GLY A 76 7.21 -21.30 -19.97
N ALA A 77 6.83 -22.55 -19.79
CA ALA A 77 7.05 -23.61 -20.77
C ALA A 77 5.69 -24.23 -21.13
N GLY A 78 5.05 -23.66 -22.15
CA GLY A 78 4.00 -24.34 -22.90
C GLY A 78 4.63 -25.31 -23.89
N ALA A 79 4.34 -26.60 -23.74
CA ALA A 79 4.50 -27.61 -24.79
C ALA A 79 3.36 -28.61 -24.66
N GLY A 80 2.44 -28.60 -25.64
CA GLY A 80 1.28 -29.47 -25.67
C GLY A 80 1.57 -30.89 -26.16
N ALA A 81 0.68 -31.83 -25.84
CA ALA A 81 0.27 -32.93 -26.71
C ALA A 81 -1.05 -33.55 -26.18
N ALA A 82 -1.95 -33.82 -27.12
CA ALA A 82 -3.37 -34.14 -26.98
C ALA A 82 -3.75 -35.29 -26.03
N SER A 83 -4.88 -35.12 -25.34
CA SER A 83 -5.74 -36.21 -24.87
C SER A 83 -7.04 -36.16 -25.68
N ASP A 84 -7.18 -37.04 -26.68
CA ASP A 84 -8.46 -37.29 -27.35
C ASP A 84 -8.91 -38.72 -27.03
N HIS A 85 -10.07 -38.81 -26.40
CA HIS A 85 -10.76 -40.04 -26.02
C HIS A 85 -11.29 -40.78 -27.28
N PRO A 86 -11.21 -42.13 -27.32
CA PRO A 86 -11.70 -42.89 -28.46
C PRO A 86 -13.23 -43.02 -28.44
N HIS A 87 -13.90 -42.45 -29.43
CA HIS A 87 -15.27 -42.85 -29.79
C HIS A 87 -15.20 -44.11 -30.67
N SER A 88 -15.53 -45.26 -30.07
CA SER A 88 -15.71 -46.53 -30.78
C SER A 88 -16.95 -46.46 -31.67
N LEU A 89 -16.74 -46.60 -32.99
CA LEU A 89 -17.77 -46.96 -33.96
C LEU A 89 -18.01 -48.48 -33.85
N SER A 90 -19.26 -48.89 -33.64
CA SER A 90 -19.72 -50.21 -34.05
C SER A 90 -21.07 -50.06 -34.75
N THR A 91 -21.12 -50.66 -35.94
CA THR A 91 -22.26 -51.22 -36.68
C THR A 91 -23.53 -51.46 -35.88
#